data_AF-A0A1D6FUJ1-F1
#
_entry.id   AF-A0A1D6FUJ1-F1
#
_cell.length_a   1.000
_cell.length_b   1.000
_cell.length_c   1.000
_cell.angle_alpha   90.00
_cell.angle_beta   90.00
_cell.angle_gamma   90.00
#
_symmetry.space_group_name_H-M   'P 1'
#
loop_
_entity.id
_entity.type
_entity.pdbx_description
1 polymer ?
#
loop_
_entity_poly.entity_id
_entity_poly.type
_entity_poly.pdbx_seq_one_letter_code
_entity_poly.pdbx_strand_id
1 'polypeptide(L)'
;MPKSHLRQVHQQFHCNDLEVVVATIAFGMGIDKSNVRRIIHYGLPQSLEAYYQEAGRAGRDGKLSDCTLYYNFLRTPTLLPNKRSEEQAKAAYRMLRDCFHYSLNTSTCRAKILVKYFGEDFGPDGCRMCDICTNGPPQMHDFKEEAIVFMNVLQGRSGGETDEMIYSRVPHYSSGRRGFGEAPNFRMVVSHIREKVWIW
;
A
#
# COMPACT_ATOMS: atom_id res chain seq x y z
N MET A 1 9.12 21.51 -18.85
CA MET A 1 8.69 22.79 -18.23
C MET A 1 9.91 23.69 -18.08
N PRO A 2 9.86 24.96 -18.52
CA PRO A 2 11.01 25.88 -18.42
C PRO A 2 11.43 26.14 -16.97
N LYS A 3 12.73 26.28 -16.70
CA LYS A 3 13.25 26.57 -15.34
C LYS A 3 12.72 27.88 -14.76
N SER A 4 12.50 28.89 -15.60
CA SER A 4 11.90 30.17 -15.20
C SER A 4 10.51 29.98 -14.62
N HIS A 5 9.68 29.15 -15.26
CA HIS A 5 8.33 28.87 -14.80
C HIS A 5 8.33 28.08 -13.47
N LEU A 6 9.24 27.11 -13.31
CA LEU A 6 9.40 26.40 -12.04
C LEU A 6 9.78 27.35 -10.89
N ARG A 7 10.69 28.31 -11.15
CA ARG A 7 11.08 29.33 -10.16
C ARG A 7 9.91 30.23 -9.79
N GLN A 8 9.10 30.64 -10.76
CA GLN A 8 7.92 31.46 -10.51
C GLN A 8 6.91 30.74 -9.62
N VAL A 9 6.54 29.49 -9.95
CA VAL A 9 5.62 28.68 -9.14
C VAL A 9 6.18 28.48 -7.72
N HIS A 10 7.49 28.22 -7.60
CA HIS A 10 8.14 28.10 -6.29
C HIS A 10 8.03 29.38 -5.46
N GLN A 11 8.33 30.54 -6.07
CA GLN A 11 8.22 31.84 -5.42
C GLN A 11 6.78 32.11 -4.95
N GLN A 12 5.80 31.93 -5.84
CA GLN A 12 4.39 32.16 -5.55
C GLN A 12 3.88 31.24 -4.43
N PHE A 13 4.26 29.96 -4.44
CA PHE A 13 3.91 29.04 -3.35
C PHE A 13 4.59 29.43 -2.04
N HIS A 14 5.85 29.86 -2.08
CA HIS A 14 6.57 30.32 -0.89
C HIS A 14 5.92 31.56 -0.27
N CYS A 15 5.55 32.55 -1.10
CA CYS A 15 4.89 33.79 -0.71
C CYS A 15 3.41 33.65 -0.31
N ASN A 16 2.82 32.44 -0.42
CA ASN A 16 1.40 32.14 -0.22
C ASN A 16 0.46 32.74 -1.30
N ASP A 17 0.99 33.10 -2.47
CA ASP A 17 0.17 33.47 -3.64
C ASP A 17 -0.49 32.24 -4.29
N LEU A 18 0.11 31.06 -4.07
CA LEU A 18 -0.47 29.76 -4.42
C LEU A 18 -0.69 28.94 -3.15
N GLU A 19 -1.89 28.38 -3.02
CA GLU A 19 -2.25 27.52 -1.89
C GLU A 19 -1.90 26.04 -2.14
N VAL A 20 -1.93 25.60 -3.40
CA VAL A 20 -1.73 24.21 -3.80
C VAL A 20 -0.76 24.14 -4.96
N VAL A 21 0.20 23.20 -4.85
CA VAL A 21 1.10 22.84 -5.94
C VAL A 21 0.98 21.35 -6.20
N VAL A 22 0.79 20.99 -7.46
CA VAL A 22 0.83 19.61 -7.92
C VAL A 22 2.21 19.36 -8.53
N ALA A 23 2.95 18.43 -7.95
CA ALA A 23 4.30 18.11 -8.37
C ALA A 23 4.48 16.60 -8.55
N THR A 24 5.36 16.23 -9.48
CA THR A 24 5.99 14.91 -9.46
C THR A 24 7.31 15.02 -8.70
N ILE A 25 7.98 13.88 -8.48
CA ILE A 25 9.28 13.73 -7.81
C ILE A 25 10.32 14.78 -8.27
N ALA A 26 10.17 15.30 -9.50
CA ALA A 26 11.07 16.25 -10.15
C ALA A 26 10.86 17.74 -9.80
N PHE A 27 10.32 18.11 -8.64
CA PHE A 27 10.50 19.48 -8.13
C PHE A 27 11.94 19.63 -7.60
N GLY A 28 12.92 19.54 -8.50
CA GLY A 28 14.36 19.42 -8.22
C GLY A 28 15.02 20.60 -7.51
N MET A 29 14.24 21.56 -7.02
CA MET A 29 14.70 22.65 -6.15
C MET A 29 14.46 22.32 -4.67
N GLY A 30 13.64 21.31 -4.37
CA GLY A 30 13.13 21.05 -3.03
C GLY A 30 12.13 22.13 -2.62
N ILE A 31 10.93 21.73 -2.17
CA ILE A 31 10.02 22.66 -1.51
C ILE A 31 10.52 22.83 -0.07
N ASP A 32 11.09 23.99 0.22
CA ASP A 32 11.47 24.41 1.57
C ASP A 32 10.55 25.54 2.04
N LYS A 33 9.35 25.14 2.47
CA LYS A 33 8.33 26.03 3.02
C LYS A 33 7.93 25.48 4.38
N SER A 34 8.12 26.27 5.43
CA SER A 34 7.96 25.78 6.80
C SER A 34 6.50 25.42 7.15
N ASN A 35 5.56 26.13 6.54
CA ASN A 35 4.14 26.09 6.88
C ASN A 35 3.28 25.22 5.93
N VAL A 36 3.84 24.15 5.34
CA VAL A 36 3.07 23.20 4.54
C VAL A 36 2.17 22.36 5.46
N ARG A 37 0.84 22.47 5.27
CA ARG A 37 -0.18 21.85 6.12
C ARG A 37 -0.62 20.46 5.68
N ARG A 38 -0.60 20.19 4.38
CA ARG A 38 -1.03 18.90 3.85
C ARG A 38 -0.14 18.45 2.71
N ILE A 39 0.22 17.18 2.74
CA ILE A 39 0.84 16.48 1.62
C ILE A 39 -0.06 15.34 1.20
N ILE A 40 -0.37 15.29 -0.09
CA ILE A 40 -1.22 14.26 -0.68
C ILE A 40 -0.37 13.50 -1.70
N HIS A 41 -0.11 12.23 -1.41
CA HIS A 41 0.45 11.31 -2.39
C HIS A 41 -0.70 10.67 -3.15
N TYR A 42 -0.76 10.91 -4.46
CA TYR A 42 -1.77 10.33 -5.34
C TYR A 42 -1.13 9.26 -6.23
N GLY A 43 -1.01 8.06 -5.68
CA GLY A 43 -0.23 6.96 -6.23
C GLY A 43 0.79 6.44 -5.21
N LEU A 44 1.22 5.19 -5.40
CA LEU A 44 2.23 4.59 -4.52
C LEU A 44 3.57 5.32 -4.70
N PRO A 45 4.28 5.68 -3.62
CA PRO A 45 5.61 6.25 -3.70
C PRO A 45 6.59 5.26 -4.33
N GLN A 46 7.71 5.77 -4.86
CA GLN A 46 8.72 4.91 -5.49
C GLN A 46 9.47 4.02 -4.49
N SER A 47 9.56 4.48 -3.25
CA SER A 47 10.19 3.80 -2.13
C SER A 47 9.68 4.40 -0.83
N LEU A 48 9.94 3.74 0.30
CA LEU A 48 9.55 4.29 1.60
C LEU A 48 10.42 5.49 2.00
N GLU A 49 11.67 5.55 1.54
CA GLU A 49 12.54 6.72 1.68
C GLU A 49 12.01 7.92 0.92
N ALA A 50 11.56 7.72 -0.33
CA ALA A 50 10.97 8.78 -1.12
C ALA A 50 9.73 9.34 -0.42
N TYR A 51 8.84 8.45 0.05
CA TYR A 51 7.68 8.84 0.85
C TYR A 51 8.07 9.62 2.11
N TYR A 52 9.06 9.14 2.87
CA TYR A 52 9.51 9.80 4.09
C TYR A 52 10.05 11.21 3.82
N GLN A 53 10.87 11.37 2.78
CA GLN A 53 11.42 12.67 2.37
C GLN A 53 10.33 13.62 1.87
N GLU A 54 9.35 13.11 1.12
CA GLU A 54 8.22 13.87 0.59
C GLU A 54 7.29 14.32 1.72
N ALA A 55 6.80 13.37 2.54
CA ALA A 55 5.96 13.64 3.71
C ALA A 55 6.64 14.58 4.73
N GLY A 56 7.96 14.45 4.92
CA GLY A 56 8.76 15.31 5.82
C GLY A 56 8.90 16.77 5.40
N ARG A 57 8.27 17.19 4.29
CA ARG A 57 8.15 18.61 3.90
C ARG A 57 7.02 19.32 4.65
N ALA A 58 6.07 18.57 5.20
CA ALA A 58 4.98 19.13 5.98
C ALA A 58 5.43 19.52 7.40
N GLY A 59 4.81 20.55 7.99
CA GLY A 59 4.90 20.75 9.44
C GLY A 59 6.26 21.17 9.98
N ARG A 60 7.16 21.72 9.15
CA ARG A 60 8.51 22.13 9.59
C ARG A 60 8.50 23.32 10.56
N ASP A 61 7.38 24.03 10.66
CA ASP A 61 7.09 25.03 11.70
C ASP A 61 6.63 24.42 13.04
N GLY A 62 6.62 23.08 13.16
CA GLY A 62 6.21 22.36 14.37
C GLY A 62 4.70 22.30 14.59
N LYS A 63 3.89 22.89 13.70
CA LYS A 63 2.43 22.81 13.78
C LYS A 63 1.91 21.53 13.16
N LEU A 64 0.74 21.10 13.63
CA LEU A 64 0.07 19.92 13.08
C LEU A 64 -0.12 20.04 11.57
N SER A 65 0.23 18.96 10.89
CA SER A 65 0.10 18.79 9.45
C SER A 65 -0.29 17.35 9.15
N ASP A 66 -0.88 17.14 7.98
CA ASP A 66 -1.44 15.87 7.54
C ASP A 66 -0.72 15.32 6.30
N CYS A 67 -0.54 14.01 6.26
CA CYS A 67 0.05 13.31 5.12
C CYS A 67 -0.90 12.16 4.73
N THR A 68 -1.53 12.30 3.57
CA THR A 68 -2.48 11.32 3.05
C THR A 68 -1.89 10.59 1.86
N LEU A 69 -2.01 9.26 1.83
CA LEU A 69 -1.60 8.41 0.71
C LEU A 69 -2.83 7.76 0.09
N TYR A 70 -3.13 8.12 -1.15
CA TYR A 70 -4.12 7.44 -1.98
C TYR A 70 -3.43 6.45 -2.91
N TYR A 71 -3.90 5.21 -2.91
CA TYR A 71 -3.42 4.18 -3.82
C TYR A 71 -4.57 3.41 -4.45
N ASN A 72 -4.42 3.06 -5.73
CA ASN A 72 -5.36 2.23 -6.47
C ASN A 72 -4.70 0.93 -6.89
N PHE A 73 -5.18 -0.19 -6.35
CA PHE A 73 -4.69 -1.54 -6.62
C PHE A 73 -4.82 -1.99 -8.07
N LEU A 74 -5.72 -1.38 -8.84
CA LEU A 74 -5.90 -1.70 -10.26
C LEU A 74 -4.78 -1.11 -11.12
N ARG A 75 -3.99 -0.19 -10.58
CA ARG A 75 -2.83 0.37 -11.29
C ARG A 75 -1.60 -0.43 -10.95
N THR A 76 -1.05 -1.10 -11.96
CA THR A 76 0.26 -1.73 -11.89
C THR A 76 1.29 -0.70 -11.43
N PRO A 77 2.06 -0.98 -10.36
CA PRO A 77 3.13 -0.10 -9.93
C PRO A 77 4.13 0.11 -11.08
N THR A 78 4.37 1.36 -11.45
CA THR A 78 5.28 1.75 -12.54
C THR A 78 6.74 1.34 -12.28
N LEU A 79 7.05 0.93 -11.05
CA LEU A 79 8.35 0.42 -10.62
C LEU A 79 8.71 -0.96 -11.19
N LEU A 80 7.74 -1.70 -11.74
CA LEU A 80 7.98 -3.02 -12.31
C LEU A 80 8.73 -2.89 -13.66
N PRO A 81 10.00 -3.33 -13.76
CA PRO A 81 10.85 -3.00 -14.89
C PRO A 81 10.68 -4.00 -16.04
N ASN A 82 10.53 -3.46 -17.27
CA ASN A 82 10.63 -4.23 -18.51
C ASN A 82 12.09 -4.44 -18.99
N LYS A 83 13.09 -3.77 -18.36
CA LYS A 83 14.51 -3.73 -18.82
C LYS A 83 15.53 -3.45 -17.69
N ARG A 84 15.69 -4.32 -16.69
CA ARG A 84 16.72 -4.18 -15.62
C ARG A 84 17.50 -5.49 -15.44
N SER A 85 18.71 -5.42 -14.86
CA SER A 85 19.41 -6.64 -14.41
C SER A 85 18.61 -7.35 -13.32
N GLU A 86 18.92 -8.61 -13.05
CA GLU A 86 18.22 -9.40 -12.04
C GLU A 86 18.33 -8.77 -10.63
N GLU A 87 19.51 -8.26 -10.28
CA GLU A 87 19.78 -7.59 -9.01
C GLU A 87 18.97 -6.30 -8.89
N GLN A 88 18.93 -5.51 -9.96
CA GLN A 88 18.17 -4.27 -10.00
C GLN A 88 16.66 -4.51 -9.94
N ALA A 89 16.18 -5.60 -10.52
CA ALA A 89 14.79 -6.03 -10.41
C ALA A 89 14.47 -6.46 -8.97
N LYS A 90 15.32 -7.30 -8.36
CA LYS A 90 15.19 -7.71 -6.95
C LYS A 90 15.15 -6.50 -6.00
N ALA A 91 16.01 -5.52 -6.22
CA ALA A 91 16.00 -4.27 -5.44
C ALA A 91 14.68 -3.50 -5.61
N ALA A 92 14.20 -3.33 -6.85
CA ALA A 92 12.92 -2.66 -7.11
C ALA A 92 11.72 -3.36 -6.44
N TYR A 93 11.70 -4.70 -6.48
CA TYR A 93 10.68 -5.49 -5.80
C TYR A 93 10.70 -5.32 -4.28
N ARG A 94 11.89 -5.22 -3.67
CA ARG A 94 12.01 -4.95 -2.23
C ARG A 94 11.40 -3.58 -1.88
N MET A 95 11.78 -2.53 -2.60
CA MET A 95 11.24 -1.18 -2.39
C MET A 95 9.70 -1.16 -2.54
N LEU A 96 9.18 -1.80 -3.59
CA LEU A 96 7.75 -1.89 -3.83
C LEU A 96 7.02 -2.65 -2.71
N ARG A 97 7.58 -3.77 -2.28
CA ARG A 97 7.07 -4.58 -1.17
C ARG A 97 7.01 -3.75 0.11
N ASP A 98 8.04 -2.96 0.41
CA ASP A 98 8.11 -2.16 1.62
C ASP A 98 7.07 -1.02 1.58
N CYS A 99 6.85 -0.39 0.43
CA CYS A 99 5.75 0.56 0.23
C CYS A 99 4.37 -0.09 0.44
N PHE A 100 4.15 -1.30 -0.08
CA PHE A 100 2.90 -2.05 0.14
C PHE A 100 2.72 -2.40 1.61
N HIS A 101 3.75 -2.91 2.28
CA HIS A 101 3.68 -3.19 3.71
C HIS A 101 3.32 -1.94 4.51
N TYR A 102 3.93 -0.79 4.21
CA TYR A 102 3.58 0.46 4.88
C TYR A 102 2.14 0.88 4.61
N SER A 103 1.69 0.83 3.35
CA SER A 103 0.39 1.37 2.92
C SER A 103 -0.79 0.48 3.32
N LEU A 104 -0.59 -0.84 3.28
CA LEU A 104 -1.64 -1.85 3.49
C LEU A 104 -1.70 -2.39 4.90
N ASN A 105 -0.70 -2.08 5.74
CA ASN A 105 -0.79 -2.45 7.14
C ASN A 105 -2.01 -1.77 7.78
N THR A 106 -2.77 -2.55 8.53
CA THR A 106 -4.01 -2.09 9.18
C THR A 106 -3.96 -2.24 10.70
N SER A 107 -2.84 -2.68 11.27
CA SER A 107 -2.78 -3.10 12.69
C SER A 107 -1.58 -2.54 13.46
N THR A 108 -0.65 -1.88 12.77
CA THR A 108 0.57 -1.32 13.35
C THR A 108 0.59 0.19 13.10
N CYS A 109 0.95 0.95 14.13
CA CYS A 109 1.16 2.40 14.02
C CYS A 109 2.05 2.76 12.82
N ARG A 110 1.61 3.71 11.98
CA ARG A 110 2.36 4.17 10.78
C ARG A 110 3.77 4.65 11.13
N ALA A 111 3.91 5.47 12.17
CA ALA A 111 5.21 5.97 12.61
C ALA A 111 6.18 4.85 13.03
N LYS A 112 5.66 3.81 13.71
CA LYS A 112 6.45 2.65 14.12
C LYS A 112 7.00 1.87 12.92
N ILE A 113 6.22 1.74 11.85
CA ILE A 113 6.68 1.10 10.61
C ILE A 113 7.81 1.93 9.97
N LEU A 114 7.64 3.25 9.88
CA LEU A 114 8.65 4.15 9.30
C LEU A 114 9.95 4.15 10.09
N VAL A 115 9.88 4.34 11.41
CA VAL A 115 11.06 4.38 12.28
C VAL A 115 11.81 3.06 12.25
N LYS A 116 11.08 1.93 12.29
CA LYS A 116 11.66 0.60 12.14
C LYS A 116 12.34 0.38 10.79
N TYR A 117 11.79 0.94 9.71
CA TYR A 117 12.40 0.86 8.38
C TYR A 117 13.81 1.48 8.35
N PHE A 118 14.02 2.57 9.09
CA PHE A 118 15.33 3.22 9.22
C PHE A 118 16.25 2.59 10.28
N GLY A 119 15.85 1.44 10.85
CA GLY A 119 16.66 0.71 11.84
C GLY A 119 16.55 1.26 13.26
N GLU A 120 15.55 2.10 13.53
CA GLU A 120 15.29 2.65 14.85
C GLU A 120 14.10 1.95 15.52
N ASP A 121 14.06 1.99 16.85
CA ASP A 121 12.93 1.47 17.62
C ASP A 121 11.97 2.58 18.02
N PHE A 122 10.68 2.35 17.78
CA PHE A 122 9.61 3.21 18.27
C PHE A 122 8.95 2.59 19.49
N GLY A 123 8.73 3.41 20.53
CA GLY A 123 8.16 2.97 21.79
C GLY A 123 6.84 2.19 21.66
N PRO A 124 6.44 1.47 22.73
CA PRO A 124 5.29 0.57 22.68
C PRO A 124 3.96 1.29 22.40
N ASP A 125 3.85 2.56 22.81
CA ASP A 125 2.58 3.31 22.88
C ASP A 125 2.05 3.85 21.53
N GLY A 126 2.77 3.63 20.43
CA GLY A 126 2.39 4.18 19.11
C GLY A 126 2.38 5.73 19.08
N CYS A 127 2.09 6.31 17.92
CA CYS A 127 2.17 7.77 17.76
C CYS A 127 0.90 8.52 18.17
N ARG A 128 -0.21 7.79 18.41
CA ARG A 128 -1.53 8.34 18.81
C ARG A 128 -2.16 9.35 17.84
N MET A 129 -1.60 9.51 16.63
CA MET A 129 -2.03 10.51 15.65
C MET A 129 -2.27 9.95 14.25
N CYS A 130 -1.76 8.76 13.93
CA CYS A 130 -2.01 8.14 12.62
C CYS A 130 -3.37 7.45 12.57
N ASP A 131 -3.87 7.23 11.35
CA ASP A 131 -5.13 6.54 11.05
C ASP A 131 -5.31 5.23 11.82
N ILE A 132 -4.26 4.42 11.95
CA ILE A 132 -4.33 3.15 12.70
C ILE A 132 -4.44 3.39 14.21
N CYS A 133 -3.72 4.38 14.75
CA CYS A 133 -3.79 4.67 16.19
C CYS A 133 -5.11 5.35 16.58
N THR A 134 -5.72 6.11 15.66
CA THR A 134 -6.97 6.84 15.93
C THR A 134 -8.20 5.98 15.66
N ASN A 135 -8.20 5.21 14.58
CA ASN A 135 -9.37 4.46 14.13
C ASN A 135 -9.31 2.99 14.55
N GLY A 136 -8.13 2.49 14.92
CA GLY A 136 -7.89 1.07 15.14
C GLY A 136 -7.85 0.27 13.83
N PRO A 137 -7.61 -1.04 13.92
CA PRO A 137 -7.74 -1.92 12.76
C PRO A 137 -9.19 -1.96 12.26
N PRO A 138 -9.41 -2.16 10.94
CA PRO A 138 -10.73 -2.35 10.39
C PRO A 138 -11.37 -3.62 10.97
N GLN A 139 -12.69 -3.73 10.84
CA GLN A 139 -13.41 -4.93 11.21
C GLN A 139 -12.85 -6.15 10.46
N MET A 140 -12.37 -7.12 11.23
CA MET A 140 -11.86 -8.37 10.70
C MET A 140 -13.02 -9.28 10.30
N HIS A 141 -12.90 -9.90 9.12
CA HIS A 141 -13.84 -10.88 8.62
C HIS A 141 -13.14 -12.25 8.54
N ASP A 142 -13.86 -13.32 8.89
CA ASP A 142 -13.34 -14.68 8.78
C ASP A 142 -13.42 -15.17 7.33
N PHE A 143 -12.27 -15.24 6.68
CA PHE A 143 -12.08 -15.75 5.32
C PHE A 143 -11.36 -17.11 5.28
N LYS A 144 -11.41 -17.90 6.37
CA LYS A 144 -10.71 -19.19 6.44
C LYS A 144 -11.08 -20.13 5.28
N GLU A 145 -12.36 -20.22 4.94
CA GLU A 145 -12.85 -21.09 3.87
C GLU A 145 -12.36 -20.61 2.50
N GLU A 146 -12.46 -19.31 2.21
CA GLU A 146 -12.00 -18.70 0.97
C GLU A 146 -10.48 -18.83 0.82
N ALA A 147 -9.73 -18.71 1.92
CA ALA A 147 -8.29 -18.91 1.95
C ALA A 147 -7.91 -20.36 1.60
N ILE A 148 -8.63 -21.36 2.13
CA ILE A 148 -8.42 -22.78 1.79
C ILE A 148 -8.64 -22.99 0.28
N VAL A 149 -9.75 -22.47 -0.26
CA VAL A 149 -10.05 -22.58 -1.69
C VAL A 149 -8.96 -21.91 -2.53
N PHE A 150 -8.54 -20.70 -2.16
CA PHE A 150 -7.47 -19.97 -2.83
C PHE A 150 -6.14 -20.73 -2.85
N MET A 151 -5.73 -21.29 -1.71
CA MET A 151 -4.49 -22.07 -1.61
C MET A 151 -4.52 -23.34 -2.49
N ASN A 152 -5.67 -24.02 -2.55
CA ASN A 152 -5.84 -25.19 -3.42
C ASN A 152 -5.73 -24.82 -4.91
N VAL A 153 -6.31 -23.68 -5.31
CA VAL A 153 -6.20 -23.15 -6.68
C VAL A 153 -4.74 -22.83 -7.03
N LEU A 154 -3.96 -22.30 -6.08
CA LEU A 154 -2.53 -22.02 -6.29
C LEU A 154 -1.72 -23.32 -6.45
N GLN A 155 -1.92 -24.30 -5.57
CA GLN A 155 -1.22 -25.59 -5.65
C GLN A 155 -1.48 -26.31 -6.98
N GLY A 156 -2.74 -26.32 -7.44
CA GLY A 156 -3.11 -26.92 -8.73
C GLY A 156 -2.48 -26.24 -9.95
N ARG A 157 -1.99 -25.00 -9.84
CA ARG A 157 -1.33 -24.25 -10.93
C ARG A 157 0.20 -24.29 -10.88
N SER A 158 0.78 -24.56 -9.72
CA SER A 158 2.25 -24.55 -9.53
C SER A 158 2.95 -25.85 -9.91
N GLY A 159 2.23 -26.90 -10.32
CA GLY A 159 2.82 -28.12 -10.91
C GLY A 159 3.77 -28.90 -10.01
N GLY A 160 3.78 -28.63 -8.70
CA GLY A 160 4.56 -29.41 -7.74
C GLY A 160 3.84 -30.71 -7.43
N GLU A 161 4.36 -31.83 -7.93
CA GLU A 161 4.13 -33.14 -7.32
C GLU A 161 4.73 -33.11 -5.91
N THR A 162 3.95 -32.65 -4.94
CA THR A 162 4.19 -32.96 -3.53
C THR A 162 3.14 -33.96 -3.10
N ASP A 163 3.65 -35.10 -2.65
CA ASP A 163 2.93 -36.23 -2.08
C ASP A 163 1.80 -35.76 -1.15
N GLU A 164 0.61 -36.32 -1.34
CA GLU A 164 -0.67 -35.95 -0.72
C GLU A 164 -1.28 -34.60 -1.17
N MET A 165 -1.83 -34.60 -2.39
CA MET A 165 -3.01 -33.80 -2.73
C MET A 165 -4.16 -34.17 -1.76
N ILE A 166 -4.29 -33.49 -0.62
CA ILE A 166 -5.42 -33.65 0.30
C ILE A 166 -6.68 -33.00 -0.31
N TYR A 167 -7.23 -33.61 -1.35
CA TYR A 167 -8.58 -33.32 -1.85
C TYR A 167 -9.66 -33.76 -0.84
N SER A 168 -9.29 -34.54 0.18
CA SER A 168 -10.18 -35.16 1.16
C SER A 168 -10.44 -34.33 2.43
N ARG A 169 -9.84 -33.14 2.58
CA ARG A 169 -10.07 -32.24 3.73
C ARG A 169 -10.43 -30.81 3.35
N VAL A 170 -10.77 -30.55 2.09
CA VAL A 170 -11.62 -29.39 1.81
C VAL A 170 -12.97 -29.76 2.43
N PRO A 171 -13.50 -29.00 3.40
CA PRO A 171 -14.87 -29.22 3.84
C PRO A 171 -15.73 -29.27 2.58
N HIS A 172 -16.48 -30.34 2.39
CA HIS A 172 -17.50 -30.39 1.35
C HIS A 172 -18.40 -29.18 1.57
N TYR A 173 -18.16 -28.11 0.83
CA TYR A 173 -18.95 -26.89 0.95
C TYR A 173 -20.23 -27.13 0.17
N SER A 174 -21.20 -27.73 0.84
CA SER A 174 -22.58 -27.75 0.43
C SER A 174 -23.14 -26.34 0.64
N SER A 175 -22.83 -25.43 -0.29
CA SER A 175 -23.77 -24.34 -0.53
C SER A 175 -25.11 -25.01 -0.85
N GLY A 176 -26.14 -24.67 -0.08
CA GLY A 176 -27.47 -25.16 -0.33
C GLY A 176 -27.80 -24.95 -1.80
N ARG A 177 -27.90 -26.07 -2.55
CA ARG A 177 -28.17 -26.16 -3.99
C ARG A 177 -27.00 -25.77 -4.92
N ARG A 178 -26.03 -26.68 -5.07
CA ARG A 178 -25.64 -27.36 -6.33
C ARG A 178 -24.29 -28.05 -6.11
N GLY A 179 -24.29 -29.38 -6.14
CA GLY A 179 -23.04 -30.13 -6.31
C GLY A 179 -22.47 -29.85 -7.70
N PHE A 180 -21.17 -29.52 -7.78
CA PHE A 180 -20.47 -29.40 -9.05
C PHE A 180 -19.15 -30.19 -9.01
N GLY A 181 -18.97 -31.04 -10.02
CA GLY A 181 -17.70 -31.69 -10.38
C GLY A 181 -16.74 -30.76 -11.12
N GLU A 182 -16.66 -29.48 -10.75
CA GLU A 182 -15.70 -28.53 -11.33
C GLU A 182 -14.57 -28.23 -10.34
N ALA A 183 -13.34 -28.20 -10.84
CA ALA A 183 -12.17 -27.85 -10.05
C ALA A 183 -12.26 -26.39 -9.55
N PRO A 184 -11.84 -26.12 -8.29
CA PRO A 184 -11.82 -24.76 -7.76
C PRO A 184 -11.06 -23.80 -8.67
N ASN A 185 -11.52 -22.56 -8.79
CA ASN A 185 -10.84 -21.52 -9.57
C ASN A 185 -10.97 -20.14 -8.92
N PHE A 186 -10.15 -19.17 -9.38
CA PHE A 186 -10.11 -17.82 -8.80
C PHE A 186 -11.44 -17.08 -8.86
N ARG A 187 -12.31 -17.39 -9.83
CA ARG A 187 -13.64 -16.75 -9.93
C ARG A 187 -14.52 -17.15 -8.75
N MET A 188 -14.43 -18.39 -8.30
CA MET A 188 -15.16 -18.87 -7.11
C MET A 188 -14.70 -18.13 -5.86
N VAL A 189 -13.39 -18.02 -5.62
CA VAL A 189 -12.83 -17.27 -4.48
C VAL A 189 -13.33 -15.82 -4.45
N VAL A 190 -13.26 -15.13 -5.60
CA VAL A 190 -13.70 -13.73 -5.70
C VAL A 190 -15.21 -13.59 -5.46
N SER A 191 -16.03 -14.54 -5.93
CA SER A 191 -17.48 -14.53 -5.69
C SER A 191 -17.80 -14.62 -4.20
N HIS A 192 -17.16 -15.54 -3.48
CA HIS A 192 -17.41 -15.74 -2.05
C HIS A 192 -16.94 -14.57 -1.19
N ILE A 193 -15.78 -13.98 -1.52
CA ILE A 193 -15.33 -12.74 -0.86
C ILE A 193 -16.35 -11.63 -1.08
N ARG A 194 -16.89 -11.50 -2.31
CA ARG A 194 -17.92 -10.48 -2.60
C ARG A 194 -19.20 -10.74 -1.83
N GLU A 195 -19.67 -11.97 -1.73
CA GLU A 195 -20.83 -12.31 -0.91
C GLU A 195 -20.60 -11.93 0.55
N LYS A 196 -19.49 -12.33 1.17
CA LYS A 196 -19.23 -11.99 2.58
C LYS A 196 -19.04 -10.51 2.88
N VAL A 197 -18.51 -9.72 1.93
CA VAL A 197 -18.21 -8.29 2.15
C VAL A 197 -19.39 -7.37 1.78
N TRP A 198 -20.26 -7.79 0.85
CA TRP A 198 -21.33 -6.94 0.30
C TRP A 198 -22.74 -7.32 0.80
N ILE A 199 -22.88 -8.26 1.75
CA ILE A 199 -24.14 -8.48 2.47
C ILE A 199 -24.23 -7.46 3.62
N TRP A 200 -24.45 -6.18 3.29
CA TRP A 200 -25.02 -5.13 4.15
C TRP A 200 -25.62 -4.03 3.27
#